data_AF-A0A2T7E227-F1
#
_entry.id   AF-A0A2T7E227-F1
#
_cell.length_a   1.000
_cell.length_b   1.000
_cell.length_c   1.000
_cell.angle_alpha   90.00
_cell.angle_beta   90.00
_cell.angle_gamma   90.00
#
_symmetry.space_group_name_H-M   'P 1'
#
loop_
_entity.id
_entity.type
_entity.pdbx_description
1 polymer ?
#
loop_
_entity_poly.entity_id
_entity_poly.type
_entity_poly.pdbx_seq_one_letter_code
_entity_poly.pdbx_strand_id
1 'polypeptide(L)'
;MGDRTRSRFAAVVAPLIIIIILLAATRGASAAARRAGVVDDETSRSSAAYLMAALHACGSRRDATIDQLPKCAEATVPRRSVKLIAVPRKYAFKDFVNVAIDIFRAAMDKLQSPPCYELCAFNGTYDELVRNVSERVFDGAVGDVTITDDRARIVDFTMPYAPSGVSLLVLADNDSKPPIQWIFLKPLTKELWLTTVGFFFFTGFVVWVIEWPRNPVYQGSSVAQFTTASYFAFSTLTFSHGQIIRSPLSKVVVVIWCFAVLVLVQSYTANLSSMLTAKRLRPSVTGLDQLVSNGDNIGYQEGAFVRSFLRNKGAKDDKLRTFKNQTGFAEALRKGSKKDGVSAIVDEIPYLSYFLSDKNNKEFEMGERLYKTPGLAFVSSLLLYSSVQ
;
A
#
# COMPACT_ATOMS: atom_id res chain seq x y z
N MET A 1 56.24 15.23 -14.31
CA MET A 1 55.28 15.62 -13.25
C MET A 1 54.01 14.76 -13.23
N GLY A 2 53.98 13.63 -13.97
CA GLY A 2 53.46 12.39 -13.41
C GLY A 2 54.55 11.80 -12.51
N ASP A 3 54.17 11.38 -11.30
CA ASP A 3 54.59 10.12 -10.64
C ASP A 3 54.25 10.12 -9.15
N ARG A 4 54.12 11.29 -8.52
CA ARG A 4 53.97 11.37 -7.06
C ARG A 4 52.53 11.17 -6.56
N THR A 5 51.53 11.23 -7.42
CA THR A 5 50.10 11.06 -7.06
C THR A 5 49.52 9.68 -7.39
N ARG A 6 50.09 8.92 -8.35
CA ARG A 6 49.71 7.51 -8.58
C ARG A 6 50.32 6.54 -7.55
N SER A 7 51.50 6.88 -7.01
CA SER A 7 52.17 6.08 -5.98
C SER A 7 51.42 6.03 -4.63
N ARG A 8 50.65 7.06 -4.29
CA ARG A 8 49.87 7.10 -3.03
C ARG A 8 48.53 6.36 -3.08
N PHE A 9 47.99 6.09 -4.26
CA PHE A 9 46.74 5.33 -4.42
C PHE A 9 46.99 3.81 -4.37
N ALA A 10 48.14 3.35 -4.88
CA ALA A 10 48.56 1.95 -4.82
C ALA A 10 48.98 1.50 -3.41
N ALA A 11 49.47 2.42 -2.57
CA ALA A 11 49.94 2.13 -1.21
C ALA A 11 48.83 1.94 -0.16
N VAL A 12 47.58 2.32 -0.45
CA VAL A 12 46.45 2.23 0.50
C VAL A 12 45.46 1.12 0.12
N VAL A 13 45.36 0.77 -1.17
CA VAL A 13 44.38 -0.22 -1.66
C VAL A 13 44.92 -1.66 -1.61
N ALA A 14 46.24 -1.86 -1.76
CA ALA A 14 46.88 -3.17 -1.67
C ALA A 14 46.74 -3.88 -0.29
N PRO A 15 46.87 -3.21 0.86
CA PRO A 15 46.72 -3.90 2.16
C PRO A 15 45.25 -4.27 2.49
N LEU A 16 44.26 -3.58 1.93
CA LEU A 16 42.83 -3.87 2.19
C LEU A 16 42.35 -5.16 1.50
N ILE A 17 42.87 -5.48 0.31
CA ILE A 17 42.52 -6.71 -0.42
C ILE A 17 43.16 -7.94 0.25
N ILE A 18 44.37 -7.79 0.81
CA ILE A 18 45.07 -8.86 1.53
C ILE A 18 44.36 -9.19 2.86
N ILE A 19 43.80 -8.21 3.56
CA ILE A 19 43.04 -8.42 4.80
C ILE A 19 41.71 -9.17 4.54
N ILE A 20 41.04 -8.90 3.42
CA ILE A 20 39.80 -9.62 3.05
C ILE A 20 40.09 -11.09 2.69
N ILE A 21 41.21 -11.37 2.02
CA ILE A 21 41.64 -12.74 1.70
C ILE A 21 42.10 -13.49 2.96
N LEU A 22 42.74 -12.81 3.92
CA LEU A 22 43.14 -13.40 5.21
C LEU A 22 41.95 -13.68 6.15
N LEU A 23 40.89 -12.87 6.10
CA LEU A 23 39.65 -13.11 6.87
C LEU A 23 38.79 -14.25 6.30
N ALA A 24 38.91 -14.54 4.99
CA ALA A 24 38.24 -15.68 4.36
C ALA A 24 38.94 -17.02 4.63
N ALA A 25 40.22 -17.00 5.04
CA ALA A 25 41.03 -18.21 5.27
C ALA A 25 41.04 -18.71 6.73
N THR A 26 40.41 -17.99 7.68
CA THR A 26 40.45 -18.36 9.12
C THR A 26 39.17 -19.01 9.66
N ARG A 27 38.30 -19.56 8.81
CA ARG A 27 37.26 -20.50 9.24
C ARG A 27 37.42 -21.84 8.53
N GLY A 28 38.51 -22.51 8.84
CA GLY A 28 38.77 -23.88 8.42
C GLY A 28 39.78 -24.56 9.33
N ALA A 29 39.25 -25.39 10.24
CA ALA A 29 39.92 -26.47 10.95
C ALA A 29 40.78 -26.16 12.21
N SER A 30 40.35 -26.76 13.33
CA SER A 30 41.17 -27.61 14.21
C SER A 30 40.20 -28.24 15.23
N ALA A 31 39.80 -29.51 15.13
CA ALA A 31 40.53 -30.79 15.31
C ALA A 31 40.42 -31.35 16.74
N ALA A 32 40.03 -32.64 16.82
CA ALA A 32 40.53 -33.70 17.72
C ALA A 32 39.48 -34.84 17.74
N ALA A 33 39.67 -35.95 17.02
CA ALA A 33 40.53 -37.11 17.30
C ALA A 33 39.99 -38.08 18.38
N ARG A 34 39.58 -39.30 17.98
CA ARG A 34 40.31 -40.56 18.26
C ARG A 34 39.58 -41.82 17.75
N ARG A 35 40.43 -42.79 17.40
CA ARG A 35 40.20 -44.19 17.00
C ARG A 35 39.37 -45.00 18.01
N ALA A 36 38.59 -45.96 17.53
CA ALA A 36 38.88 -47.41 17.60
C ALA A 36 37.60 -48.24 17.36
N GLY A 37 37.75 -49.44 16.78
CA GLY A 37 36.86 -50.57 17.06
C GLY A 37 35.88 -50.96 15.95
N VAL A 38 36.23 -52.02 15.23
CA VAL A 38 35.28 -52.98 14.66
C VAL A 38 34.67 -53.75 15.84
N VAL A 39 33.34 -53.74 16.02
CA VAL A 39 32.52 -54.83 16.60
C VAL A 39 31.09 -54.67 16.07
N ASP A 40 30.53 -55.76 15.58
CA ASP A 40 29.12 -55.95 15.21
C ASP A 40 28.17 -55.57 16.35
N ASP A 41 27.01 -54.95 16.09
CA ASP A 41 25.76 -55.47 16.65
C ASP A 41 24.50 -54.91 15.97
N GLU A 42 23.53 -55.78 15.93
CA GLU A 42 22.35 -55.84 15.13
C GLU A 42 21.18 -55.21 15.91
N THR A 43 21.10 -53.87 16.01
CA THR A 43 19.94 -53.25 16.72
C THR A 43 19.58 -51.82 16.31
N SER A 44 19.72 -51.46 15.03
CA SER A 44 19.28 -50.13 14.52
C SER A 44 18.51 -50.20 13.19
N ARG A 45 17.77 -51.30 12.97
CA ARG A 45 16.78 -51.39 11.88
C ARG A 45 15.34 -51.15 12.35
N SER A 46 15.09 -51.12 13.67
CA SER A 46 13.74 -50.92 14.19
C SER A 46 13.34 -49.43 14.22
N SER A 47 14.21 -48.51 14.66
CA SER A 47 13.84 -47.09 14.80
C SER A 47 13.74 -46.33 13.48
N ALA A 48 14.59 -46.64 12.49
CA ALA A 48 14.50 -46.05 11.16
C ALA A 48 13.32 -46.61 10.36
N ALA A 49 12.99 -47.90 10.56
CA ALA A 49 11.78 -48.49 9.99
C ALA A 49 10.51 -47.92 10.64
N TYR A 50 10.52 -47.64 11.95
CA TYR A 50 9.40 -46.96 12.63
C TYR A 50 9.23 -45.50 12.17
N LEU A 51 10.31 -44.75 11.99
CA LEU A 51 10.25 -43.38 11.45
C LEU A 51 9.83 -43.35 9.98
N MET A 52 10.34 -44.26 9.15
CA MET A 52 9.95 -44.37 7.75
C MET A 52 8.54 -44.96 7.58
N ALA A 53 8.10 -45.86 8.48
CA ALA A 53 6.72 -46.36 8.52
C ALA A 53 5.74 -45.31 9.08
N ALA A 54 6.15 -44.47 10.03
CA ALA A 54 5.36 -43.34 10.49
C ALA A 54 5.23 -42.27 9.39
N LEU A 55 6.31 -41.98 8.65
CA LEU A 55 6.29 -41.10 7.48
C LEU A 55 5.47 -41.69 6.30
N HIS A 56 5.44 -43.02 6.13
CA HIS A 56 4.61 -43.68 5.13
C HIS A 56 3.14 -43.84 5.56
N ALA A 57 2.84 -43.96 6.85
CA ALA A 57 1.47 -44.06 7.38
C ALA A 57 0.78 -42.70 7.45
N CYS A 58 1.55 -41.61 7.51
CA CYS A 58 1.09 -40.23 7.52
C CYS A 58 0.93 -39.67 6.10
N GLY A 59 0.29 -40.44 5.22
CA GLY A 59 0.19 -40.12 3.79
C GLY A 59 -0.80 -38.98 3.50
N SER A 60 -0.42 -37.73 3.77
CA SER A 60 -1.12 -36.59 3.17
C SER A 60 -0.79 -36.56 1.68
N ARG A 61 -1.84 -36.56 0.83
CA ARG A 61 -1.71 -36.48 -0.63
C ARG A 61 -1.05 -35.14 -0.98
N ARG A 62 0.26 -35.17 -1.27
CA ARG A 62 1.14 -33.99 -1.28
C ARG A 62 0.78 -32.90 -2.30
N ASP A 63 -0.04 -33.22 -3.30
CA ASP A 63 -0.37 -32.30 -4.41
C ASP A 63 -1.85 -31.91 -4.49
N ALA A 64 -2.64 -32.15 -3.44
CA ALA A 64 -4.08 -31.86 -3.48
C ALA A 64 -4.36 -30.35 -3.41
N THR A 65 -5.02 -29.80 -4.43
CA THR A 65 -5.64 -28.46 -4.42
C THR A 65 -6.97 -28.48 -3.65
N ILE A 66 -7.52 -27.31 -3.29
CA ILE A 66 -8.77 -27.21 -2.52
C ILE A 66 -9.94 -28.02 -3.14
N ASP A 67 -10.00 -28.13 -4.46
CA ASP A 67 -11.06 -28.88 -5.16
C ASP A 67 -10.89 -30.41 -5.08
N GLN A 68 -9.70 -30.89 -4.69
CA GLN A 68 -9.37 -32.31 -4.54
C GLN A 68 -9.45 -32.79 -3.07
N LEU A 69 -9.69 -31.89 -2.11
CA LEU A 69 -9.81 -32.23 -0.70
C LEU A 69 -11.17 -32.90 -0.39
N PRO A 70 -11.20 -33.93 0.48
CA PRO A 70 -12.44 -34.54 0.93
C PRO A 70 -13.27 -33.54 1.75
N LYS A 71 -14.60 -33.68 1.75
CA LYS A 71 -15.47 -32.86 2.60
C LYS A 71 -15.24 -33.22 4.07
N CYS A 72 -15.18 -32.22 4.94
CA CYS A 72 -14.97 -32.46 6.38
C CYS A 72 -16.04 -33.35 7.06
N ALA A 73 -17.26 -33.46 6.49
CA ALA A 73 -18.31 -34.33 7.00
C ALA A 73 -18.07 -35.83 6.77
N GLU A 74 -17.17 -36.20 5.85
CA GLU A 74 -16.84 -37.59 5.49
C GLU A 74 -15.48 -38.04 6.06
N ALA A 75 -14.77 -37.18 6.79
CA ALA A 75 -13.48 -37.52 7.37
C ALA A 75 -13.64 -38.44 8.60
N THR A 76 -13.80 -39.75 8.36
CA THR A 76 -13.80 -40.82 9.38
C THR A 76 -12.37 -41.21 9.76
N VAL A 77 -11.66 -40.33 10.47
CA VAL A 77 -10.31 -40.63 10.98
C VAL A 77 -10.37 -40.91 12.48
N PRO A 78 -9.72 -41.98 12.99
CA PRO A 78 -9.58 -42.19 14.43
C PRO A 78 -8.79 -41.03 15.06
N ARG A 79 -9.52 -40.15 15.77
CA ARG A 79 -9.09 -38.84 16.33
C ARG A 79 -7.90 -38.85 17.30
N ARG A 80 -7.30 -40.00 17.61
CA ARG A 80 -6.26 -40.10 18.65
C ARG A 80 -4.84 -39.77 18.18
N SER A 81 -4.54 -39.84 16.87
CA SER A 81 -3.16 -39.63 16.37
C SER A 81 -3.05 -38.72 15.13
N VAL A 82 -4.15 -38.43 14.43
CA VAL A 82 -4.14 -37.56 13.24
C VAL A 82 -4.97 -36.32 13.52
N LYS A 83 -4.37 -35.15 13.26
CA LYS A 83 -4.97 -33.83 13.42
C LYS A 83 -5.82 -33.48 12.22
N LEU A 84 -7.08 -33.13 12.44
CA LEU A 84 -7.99 -32.73 11.36
C LEU A 84 -7.92 -31.21 11.18
N ILE A 85 -7.47 -30.77 10.01
CA ILE A 85 -7.30 -29.36 9.67
C ILE A 85 -8.31 -28.98 8.61
N ALA A 86 -9.14 -27.99 8.92
CA ALA A 86 -10.19 -27.53 8.03
C ALA A 86 -9.68 -26.42 7.10
N VAL A 87 -10.05 -26.48 5.82
CA VAL A 87 -9.71 -25.48 4.81
C VAL A 87 -11.00 -24.85 4.26
N PRO A 88 -11.17 -23.52 4.32
CA PRO A 88 -12.38 -22.88 3.83
C PRO A 88 -12.49 -23.04 2.32
N ARG A 89 -13.65 -23.48 1.84
CA ARG A 89 -13.92 -23.56 0.41
C ARG A 89 -14.45 -22.23 -0.10
N LYS A 90 -13.64 -21.56 -0.93
CA LYS A 90 -14.01 -20.31 -1.61
C LYS A 90 -14.22 -20.56 -3.10
N TYR A 91 -15.28 -19.99 -3.67
CA TYR A 91 -15.52 -20.08 -5.12
C TYR A 91 -14.76 -19.01 -5.89
N ALA A 92 -14.70 -17.79 -5.35
CA ALA A 92 -13.81 -16.75 -5.83
C ALA A 92 -12.47 -16.77 -5.08
N PHE A 93 -11.38 -16.41 -5.76
CA PHE A 93 -10.03 -16.34 -5.18
C PHE A 93 -9.50 -17.69 -4.65
N LYS A 94 -9.84 -18.81 -5.29
CA LYS A 94 -9.31 -20.14 -4.96
C LYS A 94 -7.78 -20.18 -4.86
N ASP A 95 -7.12 -19.40 -5.71
CA ASP A 95 -5.66 -19.30 -5.75
C ASP A 95 -5.08 -18.84 -4.41
N PHE A 96 -5.75 -17.92 -3.69
CA PHE A 96 -5.29 -17.47 -2.38
C PHE A 96 -5.33 -18.60 -1.35
N VAL A 97 -6.38 -19.44 -1.37
CA VAL A 97 -6.51 -20.58 -0.46
C VAL A 97 -5.47 -21.65 -0.80
N ASN A 98 -5.22 -21.92 -2.09
CA ASN A 98 -4.17 -22.85 -2.52
C ASN A 98 -2.78 -22.37 -2.07
N VAL A 99 -2.46 -21.08 -2.25
CA VAL A 99 -1.20 -20.49 -1.77
C VAL A 99 -1.09 -20.62 -0.25
N ALA A 100 -2.19 -20.43 0.50
CA ALA A 100 -2.18 -20.61 1.96
C ALA A 100 -1.92 -22.07 2.36
N ILE A 101 -2.47 -23.05 1.62
CA ILE A 101 -2.17 -24.48 1.83
C ILE A 101 -0.68 -24.76 1.58
N ASP A 102 -0.11 -24.21 0.51
CA ASP A 102 1.29 -24.43 0.16
C ASP A 102 2.23 -23.84 1.21
N ILE A 103 1.93 -22.62 1.70
CA ILE A 103 2.66 -21.99 2.81
C ILE A 103 2.56 -22.85 4.07
N PHE A 104 1.37 -23.36 4.38
CA PHE A 104 1.17 -24.21 5.54
C PHE A 104 2.00 -25.50 5.44
N ARG A 105 1.94 -26.22 4.31
CA ARG A 105 2.74 -27.43 4.07
C ARG A 105 4.24 -27.14 4.22
N ALA A 106 4.72 -26.07 3.60
CA ALA A 106 6.11 -25.66 3.71
C ALA A 106 6.52 -25.33 5.14
N ALA A 107 5.64 -24.74 5.95
CA ALA A 107 5.89 -24.49 7.36
C ALA A 107 5.94 -25.80 8.17
N MET A 108 5.04 -26.75 7.90
CA MET A 108 5.00 -28.05 8.58
C MET A 108 6.25 -28.89 8.27
N ASP A 109 6.76 -28.87 7.04
CA ASP A 109 7.97 -29.58 6.62
C ASP A 109 9.25 -29.06 7.32
N LYS A 110 9.20 -27.85 7.88
CA LYS A 110 10.32 -27.24 8.63
C LYS A 110 10.28 -27.57 10.12
N LEU A 111 9.23 -28.21 10.63
CA LEU A 111 9.14 -28.59 12.03
C LEU A 111 10.04 -29.80 12.32
N GLN A 112 10.72 -29.79 13.47
CA GLN A 112 11.58 -30.90 13.90
C GLN A 112 10.80 -32.19 14.19
N SER A 113 9.50 -32.07 14.49
CA SER A 113 8.58 -33.20 14.69
C SER A 113 7.20 -32.82 14.14
N PRO A 114 6.96 -33.03 12.83
CA PRO A 114 5.69 -32.65 12.23
C PRO A 114 4.56 -33.55 12.76
N PRO A 115 3.47 -33.00 13.30
CA PRO A 115 2.32 -33.79 13.68
C PRO A 115 1.65 -34.36 12.42
N CYS A 116 1.07 -35.55 12.54
CA CYS A 116 0.25 -36.08 11.45
C CYS A 116 -1.03 -35.29 11.30
N TYR A 117 -1.32 -34.83 10.08
CA TYR A 117 -2.50 -34.04 9.79
C TYR A 117 -3.19 -34.47 8.49
N GLU A 118 -4.50 -34.24 8.43
CA GLU A 118 -5.31 -34.40 7.24
C GLU A 118 -6.07 -33.10 6.96
N LEU A 119 -6.05 -32.67 5.70
CA LEU A 119 -6.75 -31.47 5.24
C LEU A 119 -8.14 -31.87 4.72
N CYS A 120 -9.18 -31.17 5.17
CA CYS A 120 -10.53 -31.35 4.67
C CYS A 120 -11.14 -30.01 4.23
N ALA A 121 -12.00 -30.04 3.19
CA ALA A 121 -12.70 -28.87 2.71
C ALA A 121 -13.94 -28.58 3.57
N PHE A 122 -14.01 -27.35 4.10
CA PHE A 122 -15.11 -26.83 4.89
C PHE A 122 -16.00 -25.90 4.04
N ASN A 123 -17.29 -26.23 3.97
CA ASN A 123 -18.30 -25.38 3.35
C ASN A 123 -19.08 -24.65 4.46
N GLY A 124 -18.85 -23.35 4.60
CA GLY A 124 -19.52 -22.51 5.60
C GLY A 124 -18.88 -21.13 5.68
N THR A 125 -19.27 -20.36 6.68
CA THR A 125 -18.67 -19.04 6.95
C THR A 125 -17.35 -19.17 7.72
N TYR A 126 -16.47 -18.17 7.61
CA TYR A 126 -15.22 -18.15 8.38
C TYR A 126 -15.49 -18.10 9.89
N ASP A 127 -16.59 -17.49 10.33
CA ASP A 127 -16.95 -17.44 11.75
C ASP A 127 -17.38 -18.81 12.27
N GLU A 128 -18.12 -19.59 11.46
CA GLU A 128 -18.42 -20.99 11.76
C GLU A 128 -17.17 -21.87 11.76
N LEU A 129 -16.26 -21.65 10.80
CA LEU A 129 -14.97 -22.37 10.75
C LEU A 129 -14.19 -22.15 12.04
N VAL A 130 -14.04 -20.89 12.46
CA VAL A 130 -13.33 -20.53 13.68
C VAL A 130 -14.02 -21.09 14.93
N ARG A 131 -15.36 -21.03 14.97
CA ARG A 131 -16.14 -21.61 16.07
C ARG A 131 -16.00 -23.13 16.15
N ASN A 132 -15.95 -23.82 15.02
CA ASN A 132 -15.73 -25.28 15.00
C ASN A 132 -14.33 -25.65 15.49
N VAL A 133 -13.33 -24.78 15.30
CA VAL A 133 -11.99 -24.96 15.89
C VAL A 133 -12.02 -24.73 17.40
N SER A 134 -12.73 -23.70 17.89
CA SER A 134 -12.85 -23.47 19.34
C SER A 134 -13.62 -24.57 20.07
N GLU A 135 -14.65 -25.12 19.42
CA GLU A 135 -15.42 -26.27 19.91
C GLU A 135 -14.68 -27.62 19.75
N ARG A 136 -13.42 -27.60 19.28
CA ARG A 136 -12.57 -28.79 19.05
C ARG A 136 -13.17 -29.82 18.09
N VAL A 137 -14.04 -29.36 17.17
CA VAL A 137 -14.51 -30.17 16.03
C VAL A 137 -13.36 -30.36 15.04
N PHE A 138 -12.54 -29.32 14.86
CA PHE A 138 -11.29 -29.34 14.10
C PHE A 138 -10.12 -28.96 15.00
N ASP A 139 -8.94 -29.55 14.77
CA ASP A 139 -7.73 -29.23 15.54
C ASP A 139 -7.14 -27.87 15.12
N GLY A 140 -7.39 -27.45 13.88
CA GLY A 140 -6.99 -26.15 13.35
C GLY A 140 -7.66 -25.82 12.02
N ALA A 141 -7.39 -24.62 11.51
CA ALA A 141 -7.85 -24.19 10.20
C ALA A 141 -6.73 -23.51 9.40
N VAL A 142 -6.68 -23.81 8.11
CA VAL A 142 -5.68 -23.31 7.16
C VAL A 142 -6.41 -22.63 6.02
N GLY A 143 -6.00 -21.41 5.68
CA GLY A 143 -6.61 -20.63 4.62
C GLY A 143 -6.34 -19.14 4.83
N ASP A 144 -7.03 -18.33 4.05
CA ASP A 144 -7.05 -16.87 4.14
C ASP A 144 -7.94 -16.39 5.30
N VAL A 145 -7.68 -16.90 6.52
CA VAL A 145 -8.42 -16.50 7.72
C VAL A 145 -7.84 -15.19 8.26
N THR A 146 -8.63 -14.12 8.17
CA THR A 146 -8.27 -12.81 8.72
C THR A 146 -8.42 -12.78 10.23
N ILE A 147 -7.39 -12.26 10.91
CA ILE A 147 -7.42 -12.01 12.35
C ILE A 147 -8.36 -10.82 12.63
N THR A 148 -9.43 -11.08 13.36
CA THR A 148 -10.36 -10.06 13.87
C THR A 148 -10.43 -10.14 15.40
N ASP A 149 -10.85 -9.05 16.06
CA ASP A 149 -10.96 -9.01 17.52
C ASP A 149 -11.91 -10.09 18.05
N ASP A 150 -13.07 -10.26 17.41
CA ASP A 150 -14.07 -11.26 17.80
C ASP A 150 -13.54 -12.69 17.72
N ARG A 151 -12.75 -13.00 16.68
CA ARG A 151 -12.16 -14.34 16.49
C ARG A 151 -10.99 -14.59 17.43
N ALA A 152 -10.13 -13.58 17.64
CA ALA A 152 -8.97 -13.71 18.51
C ALA A 152 -9.33 -13.91 20.00
N ARG A 153 -10.58 -13.61 20.39
CA ARG A 153 -11.09 -13.89 21.74
C ARG A 153 -11.44 -15.35 21.99
N ILE A 154 -11.69 -16.14 20.95
CA ILE A 154 -12.19 -17.52 21.06
C ILE A 154 -11.22 -18.58 20.54
N VAL A 155 -10.21 -18.20 19.76
CA VAL A 155 -9.17 -19.09 19.23
C VAL A 155 -7.82 -18.40 19.20
N ASP A 156 -6.76 -19.21 19.19
CA ASP A 156 -5.40 -18.74 18.99
C ASP A 156 -5.04 -18.72 17.49
N PHE A 157 -4.36 -17.65 17.09
CA PHE A 157 -3.84 -17.47 15.73
C PHE A 157 -2.33 -17.60 15.70
N THR A 158 -1.80 -18.12 14.59
CA THR A 158 -0.36 -18.04 14.31
C THR A 158 0.05 -16.60 14.05
N MET A 159 1.38 -16.35 14.01
CA MET A 159 1.89 -15.11 13.46
C MET A 159 1.36 -14.93 12.02
N PRO A 160 0.88 -13.72 11.64
CA PRO A 160 0.33 -13.50 10.32
C PRO A 160 1.39 -13.71 9.25
N TYR A 161 1.08 -14.53 8.25
CA TYR A 161 1.98 -14.83 7.14
C TYR A 161 1.84 -13.81 6.00
N ALA A 162 0.74 -13.06 5.97
CA ALA A 162 0.52 -11.99 5.00
C ALA A 162 -0.21 -10.81 5.65
N PRO A 163 0.25 -9.56 5.43
CA PRO A 163 -0.47 -8.38 5.90
C PRO A 163 -1.80 -8.23 5.14
N SER A 164 -2.86 -7.85 5.85
CA SER A 164 -4.18 -7.57 5.28
C SER A 164 -4.74 -6.26 5.83
N GLY A 165 -5.90 -5.88 5.34
CA GLY A 165 -6.67 -4.71 5.76
C GLY A 165 -7.88 -4.56 4.85
N VAL A 166 -8.84 -3.72 5.22
CA VAL A 166 -10.05 -3.44 4.44
C VAL A 166 -9.87 -2.11 3.73
N SER A 167 -10.19 -2.07 2.44
CA SER A 167 -10.14 -0.86 1.63
C SER A 167 -11.39 -0.74 0.78
N LEU A 168 -11.64 0.48 0.33
CA LEU A 168 -12.66 0.77 -0.67
C LEU A 168 -12.08 0.54 -2.08
N LEU A 169 -12.90 0.05 -3.00
CA LEU A 169 -12.65 -0.01 -4.43
C LEU A 169 -13.72 0.83 -5.13
N VAL A 170 -13.29 1.79 -5.92
CA VAL A 170 -14.19 2.72 -6.63
C VAL A 170 -13.87 2.71 -8.11
N LEU A 171 -14.85 3.10 -8.92
CA LEU A 171 -14.58 3.50 -10.29
C LEU A 171 -13.76 4.79 -10.26
N ALA A 172 -12.56 4.75 -10.85
CA ALA A 172 -11.70 5.91 -10.92
C ALA A 172 -12.39 6.97 -11.78
N ASP A 173 -12.64 8.14 -11.18
CA ASP A 173 -13.23 9.26 -11.89
C ASP A 173 -12.17 9.84 -12.83
N ASN A 174 -12.07 9.24 -14.02
CA ASN A 174 -11.15 9.68 -15.07
C ASN A 174 -11.57 11.04 -15.67
N ASP A 175 -12.80 11.50 -15.40
CA ASP A 175 -13.37 12.73 -15.94
C ASP A 175 -12.96 14.00 -15.16
N SER A 176 -12.26 13.89 -14.03
CA SER A 176 -12.00 15.03 -13.14
C SER A 176 -10.52 15.29 -12.84
N LYS A 177 -9.58 14.69 -13.59
CA LYS A 177 -8.22 15.23 -13.69
C LYS A 177 -8.24 16.33 -14.74
N PRO A 178 -8.43 17.62 -14.38
CA PRO A 178 -8.31 18.68 -15.38
C PRO A 178 -6.95 18.51 -16.04
N PRO A 179 -6.87 18.58 -17.38
CA PRO A 179 -5.59 18.52 -18.04
C PRO A 179 -4.68 19.54 -17.38
N ILE A 180 -3.41 19.15 -17.19
CA ILE A 180 -2.34 19.90 -16.50
C ILE A 180 -2.23 21.37 -16.97
N GLN A 181 -2.86 21.70 -18.09
CA GLN A 181 -2.93 22.98 -18.78
C GLN A 181 -3.26 24.21 -17.91
N TRP A 182 -4.01 24.11 -16.80
CA TRP A 182 -4.41 25.29 -16.01
C TRP A 182 -4.10 25.22 -14.51
N ILE A 183 -3.22 24.30 -14.09
CA ILE A 183 -2.91 24.16 -12.66
C ILE A 183 -2.15 25.37 -12.10
N PHE A 184 -1.46 26.12 -12.96
CA PHE A 184 -0.66 27.30 -12.59
C PHE A 184 -1.51 28.53 -12.21
N LEU A 185 -2.77 28.63 -12.67
CA LEU A 185 -3.66 29.76 -12.32
C LEU A 185 -4.50 29.50 -11.07
N LYS A 186 -4.61 28.24 -10.62
CA LYS A 186 -5.34 27.83 -9.42
C LYS A 186 -4.77 28.32 -8.07
N PRO A 187 -3.46 28.55 -7.88
CA PRO A 187 -2.92 28.94 -6.57
C PRO A 187 -3.37 30.32 -6.10
N LEU A 188 -3.88 31.17 -7.00
CA LEU A 188 -4.25 32.53 -6.69
C LEU A 188 -5.71 32.76 -7.14
N THR A 189 -6.52 33.38 -6.29
CA THR A 189 -7.93 33.65 -6.60
C THR A 189 -8.04 34.69 -7.72
N LYS A 190 -9.16 34.70 -8.45
CA LYS A 190 -9.40 35.69 -9.52
C LYS A 190 -9.29 37.13 -9.01
N GLU A 191 -9.76 37.38 -7.79
CA GLU A 191 -9.67 38.69 -7.12
C GLU A 191 -8.22 39.11 -6.87
N LEU A 192 -7.37 38.19 -6.40
CA LEU A 192 -5.95 38.46 -6.16
C LEU A 192 -5.17 38.65 -7.47
N TRP A 193 -5.52 37.91 -8.53
CA TRP A 193 -4.97 38.15 -9.87
C TRP A 193 -5.29 39.55 -10.37
N LEU A 194 -6.57 39.96 -10.31
CA LEU A 194 -7.01 41.30 -10.71
C LEU A 194 -6.33 42.39 -9.87
N THR A 195 -6.21 42.17 -8.56
CA THR A 195 -5.52 43.10 -7.65
C THR A 195 -4.04 43.24 -7.99
N THR A 196 -3.37 42.14 -8.32
CA THR A 196 -1.93 42.15 -8.71
C THR A 196 -1.73 42.93 -10.01
N VAL A 197 -2.57 42.69 -11.01
CA VAL A 197 -2.53 43.43 -12.28
C VAL A 197 -2.86 44.91 -12.05
N GLY A 198 -3.85 45.22 -11.23
CA GLY A 198 -4.20 46.61 -10.89
C GLY A 198 -3.05 47.35 -10.19
N PHE A 199 -2.40 46.72 -9.21
CA PHE A 199 -1.28 47.31 -8.49
C PHE A 199 -0.03 47.47 -9.37
N PHE A 200 0.17 46.57 -10.34
CA PHE A 200 1.22 46.71 -11.36
C PHE A 200 1.04 48.00 -12.18
N PHE A 201 -0.17 48.28 -12.66
CA PHE A 201 -0.42 49.52 -13.40
C PHE A 201 -0.36 50.76 -12.49
N PHE A 202 -0.83 50.65 -11.26
CA PHE A 202 -0.76 51.73 -10.27
C PHE A 202 0.68 52.14 -9.96
N THR A 203 1.58 51.18 -9.72
CA THR A 203 3.00 51.48 -9.47
C THR A 203 3.68 52.09 -10.69
N GLY A 204 3.39 51.60 -11.89
CA GLY A 204 3.84 52.21 -13.14
C GLY A 204 3.37 53.67 -13.29
N PHE A 205 2.12 53.95 -12.93
CA PHE A 205 1.56 55.31 -12.94
C PHE A 205 2.23 56.23 -11.91
N VAL A 206 2.46 55.75 -10.68
CA VAL A 206 3.15 56.53 -9.64
C VAL A 206 4.58 56.88 -10.06
N VAL A 207 5.32 55.92 -10.60
CA VAL A 207 6.68 56.16 -11.12
C VAL A 207 6.66 57.16 -12.28
N TRP A 208 5.69 57.04 -13.18
CA TRP A 208 5.51 57.97 -14.29
C TRP A 208 5.25 59.41 -13.81
N VAL A 209 4.34 59.62 -12.85
CA VAL A 209 4.08 60.97 -12.27
C VAL A 209 5.33 61.57 -11.63
N ILE A 210 6.13 60.76 -10.93
CA ILE A 210 7.35 61.22 -10.24
C ILE A 210 8.47 61.56 -11.23
N GLU A 211 8.63 60.79 -12.31
CA GLU A 211 9.71 60.97 -13.29
C GLU A 211 9.34 61.93 -14.44
N TRP A 212 8.04 62.14 -14.70
CA TRP A 212 7.52 63.05 -15.73
C TRP A 212 8.21 64.44 -15.75
N PRO A 213 8.42 65.11 -14.60
CA PRO A 213 8.98 66.46 -14.61
C PRO A 213 10.50 66.50 -14.85
N ARG A 214 11.21 65.38 -14.66
CA ARG A 214 12.69 65.35 -14.51
C ARG A 214 13.43 64.56 -15.59
N ASN A 215 12.74 63.72 -16.34
CA ASN A 215 13.41 62.80 -17.26
C ASN A 215 12.91 62.97 -18.70
N PRO A 216 13.78 63.39 -19.65
CA PRO A 216 13.37 63.64 -21.04
C PRO A 216 12.90 62.38 -21.78
N VAL A 217 13.26 61.19 -21.28
CA VAL A 217 12.77 59.90 -21.81
C VAL A 217 11.25 59.74 -21.61
N TYR A 218 10.69 60.40 -20.61
CA TYR A 218 9.26 60.36 -20.27
C TYR A 218 8.49 61.58 -20.81
N GLN A 219 9.06 62.36 -21.73
CA GLN A 219 8.42 63.56 -22.30
C GLN A 219 7.96 63.39 -23.77
N GLY A 220 7.92 62.15 -24.28
CA GLY A 220 7.45 61.81 -25.64
C GLY A 220 5.92 61.85 -25.81
N SER A 221 5.38 61.20 -26.86
CA SER A 221 3.91 61.03 -27.02
C SER A 221 3.30 60.22 -25.87
N SER A 222 2.09 60.57 -25.40
CA SER A 222 1.44 59.96 -24.21
C SER A 222 1.38 58.43 -24.24
N VAL A 223 1.23 57.82 -25.41
CA VAL A 223 1.22 56.35 -25.59
C VAL A 223 2.62 55.75 -25.42
N ALA A 224 3.65 56.42 -25.94
CA ALA A 224 5.04 55.99 -25.79
C ALA A 224 5.47 56.05 -24.32
N GLN A 225 5.06 57.08 -23.59
CA GLN A 225 5.39 57.23 -22.17
C GLN A 225 4.73 56.17 -21.28
N PHE A 226 3.46 55.85 -21.51
CA PHE A 226 2.76 54.78 -20.79
C PHE A 226 3.39 53.41 -21.10
N THR A 227 3.80 53.20 -22.35
CA THR A 227 4.49 51.97 -22.78
C THR A 227 5.86 51.85 -22.11
N THR A 228 6.64 52.94 -22.05
CA THR A 228 7.95 52.96 -21.38
C THR A 228 7.82 52.76 -19.86
N ALA A 229 6.81 53.34 -19.21
CA ALA A 229 6.54 53.13 -17.79
C ALA A 229 6.08 51.69 -17.49
N SER A 230 5.21 51.12 -18.33
CA SER A 230 4.76 49.73 -18.20
C SER A 230 5.90 48.74 -18.48
N TYR A 231 6.74 49.02 -19.47
CA TYR A 231 7.94 48.23 -19.77
C TYR A 231 8.94 48.27 -18.61
N PHE A 232 9.12 49.42 -17.97
CA PHE A 232 9.97 49.56 -16.79
C PHE A 232 9.43 48.78 -15.57
N ALA A 233 8.12 48.84 -15.32
CA ALA A 233 7.50 48.05 -14.26
C ALA A 233 7.64 46.54 -14.52
N PHE A 234 7.50 46.12 -15.79
CA PHE A 234 7.68 44.72 -16.22
C PHE A 234 9.15 44.26 -16.14
N SER A 235 10.09 45.13 -16.48
CA SER A 235 11.53 44.85 -16.37
C SER A 235 11.94 44.72 -14.90
N THR A 236 11.30 45.46 -14.00
CA THR A 236 11.49 45.33 -12.54
C THR A 236 10.95 43.99 -12.01
N LEU A 237 9.81 43.51 -12.51
CA LEU A 237 9.27 42.18 -12.18
C LEU A 237 10.21 41.03 -12.56
N THR A 238 11.01 41.21 -13.61
CA THR A 238 11.93 40.20 -14.15
C THR A 238 13.38 40.41 -13.71
N PHE A 239 13.64 41.33 -12.77
CA PHE A 239 14.99 41.78 -12.37
C PHE A 239 15.87 42.29 -13.52
N SER A 240 15.28 42.59 -14.67
CA SER A 240 15.96 43.15 -15.83
C SER A 240 16.07 44.68 -15.67
N HIS A 241 17.23 45.15 -15.22
CA HIS A 241 17.48 46.57 -14.97
C HIS A 241 17.95 47.28 -16.24
N GLY A 242 17.01 47.77 -17.05
CA GLY A 242 17.30 48.42 -18.34
C GLY A 242 17.23 49.96 -18.37
N GLN A 243 16.68 50.62 -17.34
CA GLN A 243 16.42 52.07 -17.37
C GLN A 243 16.99 52.78 -16.12
N ILE A 244 17.65 53.92 -16.34
CA ILE A 244 18.30 54.72 -15.28
C ILE A 244 17.28 55.71 -14.71
N ILE A 245 16.73 55.40 -13.53
CA ILE A 245 15.86 56.31 -12.77
C ILE A 245 16.70 57.42 -12.13
N ARG A 246 16.32 58.68 -12.33
CA ARG A 246 17.06 59.83 -11.78
C ARG A 246 16.59 60.25 -10.39
N SER A 247 15.29 60.15 -10.07
CA SER A 247 14.80 60.64 -8.78
C SER A 247 15.05 59.64 -7.63
N PRO A 248 15.45 60.12 -6.44
CA PRO A 248 15.61 59.27 -5.26
C PRO A 248 14.26 58.71 -4.76
N LEU A 249 13.16 59.45 -4.93
CA LEU A 249 11.82 59.02 -4.53
C LEU A 249 11.31 57.84 -5.37
N SER A 250 11.50 57.87 -6.69
CA SER A 250 11.14 56.73 -7.55
C SER A 250 11.96 55.48 -7.21
N LYS A 251 13.24 55.63 -6.83
CA LYS A 251 14.06 54.50 -6.35
C LYS A 251 13.48 53.85 -5.09
N VAL A 252 13.02 54.63 -4.12
CA VAL A 252 12.38 54.10 -2.90
C VAL A 252 11.09 53.35 -3.26
N VAL A 253 10.24 53.92 -4.13
CA VAL A 253 9.00 53.28 -4.59
C VAL A 253 9.29 51.94 -5.29
N VAL A 254 10.32 51.89 -6.13
CA VAL A 254 10.74 50.67 -6.85
C VAL A 254 11.27 49.61 -5.89
N VAL A 255 12.04 49.99 -4.85
CA VAL A 255 12.52 49.04 -3.83
C VAL A 255 11.36 48.43 -3.05
N ILE A 256 10.38 49.24 -2.63
CA ILE A 256 9.18 48.77 -1.93
C ILE A 256 8.37 47.83 -2.84
N TRP A 257 8.21 48.19 -4.11
CA TRP A 257 7.54 47.36 -5.10
C TRP A 257 8.25 46.01 -5.32
N CYS A 258 9.58 46.02 -5.43
CA CYS A 258 10.40 44.81 -5.55
C CYS A 258 10.19 43.88 -4.35
N PHE A 259 10.14 44.42 -3.14
CA PHE A 259 9.85 43.64 -1.93
C PHE A 259 8.44 43.03 -1.96
N ALA A 260 7.42 43.79 -2.39
CA ALA A 260 6.06 43.29 -2.52
C ALA A 260 5.95 42.13 -3.54
N VAL A 261 6.62 42.26 -4.69
CA VAL A 261 6.69 41.22 -5.72
C VAL A 261 7.40 39.97 -5.20
N LEU A 262 8.51 40.13 -4.47
CA LEU A 262 9.22 39.01 -3.87
C LEU A 262 8.32 38.23 -2.91
N VAL A 263 7.59 38.92 -2.02
CA VAL A 263 6.63 38.26 -1.12
C VAL A 263 5.54 37.52 -1.92
N LEU A 264 5.01 38.15 -2.98
CA LEU A 264 4.00 37.54 -3.84
C LEU A 264 4.49 36.25 -4.52
N VAL A 265 5.70 36.25 -5.08
CA VAL A 265 6.31 35.07 -5.72
C VAL A 265 6.55 33.95 -4.70
N GLN A 266 7.02 34.29 -3.50
CA GLN A 266 7.26 33.33 -2.42
C GLN A 266 5.94 32.69 -1.94
N SER A 267 4.91 33.50 -1.71
CA SER A 267 3.58 33.01 -1.32
C SER A 267 2.94 32.18 -2.43
N TYR A 268 3.09 32.57 -3.70
CA TYR A 268 2.61 31.78 -4.85
C TYR A 268 3.27 30.40 -4.88
N THR A 269 4.59 30.35 -4.76
CA THR A 269 5.36 29.09 -4.80
C THR A 269 5.00 28.19 -3.61
N ALA A 270 4.86 28.76 -2.41
CA ALA A 270 4.43 28.03 -1.22
C ALA A 270 3.02 27.46 -1.37
N ASN A 271 2.07 28.25 -1.91
CA ASN A 271 0.69 27.79 -2.08
C ASN A 271 0.56 26.73 -3.18
N LEU A 272 1.30 26.88 -4.29
CA LEU A 272 1.38 25.87 -5.34
C LEU A 272 1.96 24.55 -4.81
N SER A 273 3.05 24.62 -4.04
CA SER A 273 3.68 23.45 -3.41
C SER A 273 2.75 22.76 -2.40
N SER A 274 2.06 23.54 -1.57
CA SER A 274 1.04 23.05 -0.63
C SER A 274 -0.09 22.33 -1.36
N MET A 275 -0.62 22.93 -2.45
CA MET A 275 -1.68 22.32 -3.25
C MET A 275 -1.23 21.00 -3.91
N LEU A 276 -0.01 20.95 -4.42
CA LEU A 276 0.56 19.72 -5.01
C LEU A 276 0.74 18.63 -3.96
N THR A 277 1.17 19.00 -2.75
CA THR A 277 1.34 18.06 -1.63
C THR A 277 -0.01 17.60 -1.08
N ALA A 278 -0.98 18.50 -0.90
CA ALA A 278 -2.32 18.17 -0.38
C ALA A 278 -3.09 17.20 -1.29
N LYS A 279 -2.99 17.37 -2.62
CA LYS A 279 -3.56 16.43 -3.59
C LYS A 279 -2.92 15.05 -3.57
N ARG A 280 -1.68 14.92 -3.08
CA ARG A 280 -1.01 13.62 -2.90
C ARG A 280 -1.37 12.95 -1.59
N LEU A 281 -1.72 13.74 -0.57
CA LEU A 281 -2.05 13.25 0.77
C LEU A 281 -3.54 12.89 0.94
N ARG A 282 -4.45 13.56 0.24
CA ARG A 282 -5.87 13.16 0.19
C ARG A 282 -6.13 12.36 -1.09
N PRO A 283 -6.34 11.03 -1.03
CA PRO A 283 -6.91 10.32 -2.17
C PRO A 283 -8.25 10.97 -2.53
N SER A 284 -8.50 11.17 -3.81
CA SER A 284 -9.68 11.84 -4.39
C SER A 284 -10.96 11.00 -4.26
N VAL A 285 -11.11 10.26 -3.17
CA VAL A 285 -12.01 9.11 -3.12
C VAL A 285 -13.08 9.35 -2.08
N THR A 286 -14.32 9.25 -2.52
CA THR A 286 -15.54 9.30 -1.72
C THR A 286 -15.38 8.38 -0.51
N GLY A 287 -15.28 8.94 0.69
CA GLY A 287 -15.07 8.16 1.91
C GLY A 287 -16.28 7.28 2.22
N LEU A 288 -16.08 6.19 2.97
CA LEU A 288 -17.17 5.28 3.34
C LEU A 288 -18.32 6.02 4.05
N ASP A 289 -17.99 6.96 4.94
CA ASP A 289 -18.99 7.73 5.69
C ASP A 289 -19.89 8.56 4.76
N GLN A 290 -19.35 9.08 3.65
CA GLN A 290 -20.12 9.81 2.65
C GLN A 290 -21.05 8.87 1.88
N LEU A 291 -20.58 7.68 1.50
CA LEU A 291 -21.40 6.68 0.82
C LEU A 291 -22.58 6.22 1.69
N VAL A 292 -22.32 6.00 2.98
CA VAL A 292 -23.35 5.64 3.96
C VAL A 292 -24.34 6.79 4.15
N SER A 293 -23.86 8.03 4.31
CA SER A 293 -24.72 9.20 4.48
C SER A 293 -25.58 9.50 3.25
N ASN A 294 -25.06 9.26 2.05
CA ASN A 294 -25.78 9.48 0.79
C ASN A 294 -26.81 8.37 0.50
N GLY A 295 -26.74 7.24 1.21
CA GLY A 295 -27.61 6.08 0.98
C GLY A 295 -27.29 5.33 -0.30
N ASP A 296 -26.02 5.36 -0.71
CA ASP A 296 -25.51 4.65 -1.89
C ASP A 296 -25.43 3.14 -1.63
N ASN A 297 -25.55 2.36 -2.71
CA ASN A 297 -25.37 0.92 -2.66
C ASN A 297 -23.88 0.56 -2.54
N ILE A 298 -23.55 -0.26 -1.55
CA ILE A 298 -22.17 -0.70 -1.26
C ILE A 298 -22.06 -2.20 -1.47
N GLY A 299 -21.07 -2.61 -2.26
CA GLY A 299 -20.77 -4.00 -2.54
C GLY A 299 -19.78 -4.61 -1.54
N TYR A 300 -19.92 -5.90 -1.25
CA TYR A 300 -18.94 -6.67 -0.48
C TYR A 300 -18.93 -8.14 -0.89
N GLN A 301 -17.85 -8.85 -0.55
CA GLN A 301 -17.72 -10.28 -0.84
C GLN A 301 -18.56 -11.15 0.10
N GLU A 302 -19.24 -12.15 -0.44
CA GLU A 302 -19.98 -13.15 0.36
C GLU A 302 -19.04 -13.93 1.30
N GLY A 303 -19.46 -14.13 2.55
CA GLY A 303 -18.68 -14.85 3.57
C GLY A 303 -17.56 -14.02 4.23
N ALA A 304 -17.35 -12.78 3.79
CA ALA A 304 -16.38 -11.88 4.41
C ALA A 304 -16.90 -11.22 5.69
N PHE A 305 -16.01 -10.97 6.64
CA PHE A 305 -16.31 -10.20 7.87
C PHE A 305 -16.67 -8.73 7.57
N VAL A 306 -16.47 -8.29 6.33
CA VAL A 306 -16.79 -6.93 5.87
C VAL A 306 -18.25 -6.59 6.09
N ARG A 307 -19.18 -7.56 6.05
CA ARG A 307 -20.60 -7.30 6.31
C ARG A 307 -20.85 -6.72 7.70
N SER A 308 -20.33 -7.38 8.74
CA SER A 308 -20.50 -6.92 10.12
C SER A 308 -19.78 -5.60 10.34
N PHE A 309 -18.61 -5.42 9.73
CA PHE A 309 -17.89 -4.14 9.73
C PHE A 309 -18.72 -2.98 9.15
N LEU A 310 -19.34 -3.18 7.98
CA LEU A 310 -20.18 -2.15 7.33
C LEU A 310 -21.43 -1.82 8.15
N ARG A 311 -22.07 -2.83 8.74
CA ARG A 311 -23.23 -2.66 9.61
C ARG A 311 -22.87 -1.85 10.87
N ASN A 312 -21.72 -2.14 11.48
CA ASN A 312 -21.21 -1.39 12.64
C ASN A 312 -20.88 0.08 12.29
N LYS A 313 -20.57 0.37 11.01
CA LYS A 313 -20.37 1.73 10.49
C LYS A 313 -21.67 2.46 10.10
N GLY A 314 -22.83 1.83 10.30
CA GLY A 314 -24.14 2.44 10.04
C GLY A 314 -24.69 2.22 8.63
N ALA A 315 -24.06 1.35 7.82
CA ALA A 315 -24.63 0.95 6.54
C ALA A 315 -25.89 0.09 6.76
N LYS A 316 -26.97 0.41 6.04
CA LYS A 316 -28.24 -0.33 6.12
C LYS A 316 -28.20 -1.58 5.24
N ASP A 317 -28.76 -2.70 5.72
CA ASP A 317 -28.74 -3.98 5.01
C ASP A 317 -29.39 -3.91 3.61
N ASP A 318 -30.38 -3.04 3.38
CA ASP A 318 -31.05 -2.86 2.07
C ASP A 318 -30.12 -2.25 1.00
N LYS A 319 -29.10 -1.52 1.43
CA LYS A 319 -28.08 -0.88 0.59
C LYS A 319 -26.83 -1.73 0.39
N LEU A 320 -26.73 -2.85 1.09
CA LEU A 320 -25.61 -3.76 0.96
C LEU A 320 -25.88 -4.79 -0.14
N ARG A 321 -24.92 -4.96 -1.05
CA ARG A 321 -24.99 -5.94 -2.15
C ARG A 321 -23.88 -6.96 -2.00
N THR A 322 -24.24 -8.24 -1.94
CA THR A 322 -23.30 -9.37 -1.86
C THR A 322 -22.87 -9.81 -3.24
N PHE A 323 -21.59 -10.13 -3.38
CA PHE A 323 -21.04 -10.66 -4.63
C PHE A 323 -20.25 -11.94 -4.37
N LYS A 324 -20.47 -12.95 -5.22
CA LYS A 324 -19.77 -14.25 -5.16
C LYS A 324 -18.52 -14.28 -6.04
N ASN A 325 -18.53 -13.54 -7.16
CA ASN A 325 -17.51 -13.58 -8.20
C ASN A 325 -16.89 -12.19 -8.44
N GLN A 326 -15.60 -12.17 -8.82
CA GLN A 326 -14.87 -10.94 -9.18
C GLN A 326 -15.46 -10.21 -10.40
N THR A 327 -16.00 -10.95 -11.38
CA THR A 327 -16.63 -10.35 -12.56
C THR A 327 -17.83 -9.48 -12.19
N GLY A 328 -18.56 -9.87 -11.14
CA GLY A 328 -19.66 -9.10 -10.59
C GLY A 328 -19.22 -7.76 -10.00
N PHE A 329 -17.96 -7.64 -9.55
CA PHE A 329 -17.45 -6.39 -9.00
C PHE A 329 -17.35 -5.32 -10.08
N ALA A 330 -16.70 -5.64 -11.20
CA ALA A 330 -16.51 -4.71 -12.31
C ALA A 330 -17.85 -4.27 -12.92
N GLU A 331 -18.77 -5.21 -13.15
CA GLU A 331 -20.08 -4.92 -13.73
C GLU A 331 -20.92 -4.01 -12.81
N ALA A 332 -20.94 -4.30 -11.51
CA ALA A 332 -21.71 -3.52 -10.55
C ALA A 332 -21.17 -2.10 -10.37
N LEU A 333 -19.84 -1.93 -10.35
CA LEU A 333 -19.20 -0.62 -10.28
C LEU A 333 -19.46 0.22 -11.56
N ARG A 334 -19.42 -0.40 -12.75
CA ARG A 334 -19.74 0.26 -14.02
C ARG A 334 -21.19 0.74 -14.10
N LYS A 335 -22.13 -0.03 -13.53
CA LYS A 335 -23.55 0.35 -13.47
C LYS A 335 -23.78 1.53 -12.53
N GLY A 336 -23.04 1.59 -11.42
CA GLY A 336 -23.17 2.63 -10.39
C GLY A 336 -24.46 2.50 -9.58
N SER A 337 -24.51 3.12 -8.38
CA SER A 337 -25.64 2.96 -7.47
C SER A 337 -27.00 3.44 -8.03
N LYS A 338 -27.00 4.35 -9.01
CA LYS A 338 -28.24 4.89 -9.62
C LYS A 338 -28.96 3.89 -10.53
N LYS A 339 -28.26 2.86 -11.05
CA LYS A 339 -28.81 1.85 -11.98
C LYS A 339 -28.78 0.44 -11.37
N ASP A 340 -29.08 0.35 -10.08
CA ASP A 340 -29.03 -0.88 -9.26
C ASP A 340 -27.66 -1.58 -9.25
N GLY A 341 -26.59 -0.82 -9.55
CA GLY A 341 -25.21 -1.23 -9.30
C GLY A 341 -24.75 -0.82 -7.90
N VAL A 342 -23.44 -0.62 -7.76
CA VAL A 342 -22.81 -0.15 -6.52
C VAL A 342 -21.93 1.06 -6.78
N SER A 343 -21.89 2.02 -5.86
CA SER A 343 -20.96 3.16 -5.95
C SER A 343 -19.54 2.75 -5.57
N ALA A 344 -19.41 1.78 -4.68
CA ALA A 344 -18.13 1.28 -4.22
C ALA A 344 -18.23 -0.17 -3.74
N ILE A 345 -17.09 -0.86 -3.72
CA ILE A 345 -16.94 -2.20 -3.17
C ILE A 345 -15.97 -2.15 -2.00
N VAL A 346 -16.33 -2.76 -0.89
CA VAL A 346 -15.46 -2.88 0.27
C VAL A 346 -15.01 -4.32 0.38
N ASP A 347 -13.70 -4.53 0.39
CA ASP A 347 -13.10 -5.84 0.51
C ASP A 347 -11.69 -5.75 1.10
N GLU A 348 -11.06 -6.88 1.34
CA GLU A 348 -9.68 -6.93 1.81
C GLU A 348 -8.68 -6.52 0.72
N ILE A 349 -7.66 -5.77 1.11
CA ILE A 349 -6.58 -5.27 0.25
C ILE A 349 -5.96 -6.36 -0.64
N PRO A 350 -5.60 -7.57 -0.16
CA PRO A 350 -5.06 -8.61 -1.05
C PRO A 350 -6.00 -8.94 -2.22
N TYR A 351 -7.31 -9.06 -1.99
CA TYR A 351 -8.29 -9.35 -3.05
C TYR A 351 -8.45 -8.19 -4.03
N LEU A 352 -8.53 -6.96 -3.50
CA LEU A 352 -8.60 -5.77 -4.34
C LEU A 352 -7.33 -5.58 -5.17
N SER A 353 -6.16 -5.85 -4.59
CA SER A 353 -4.87 -5.77 -5.29
C SER A 353 -4.77 -6.81 -6.42
N TYR A 354 -5.28 -8.03 -6.19
CA TYR A 354 -5.39 -9.06 -7.22
C TYR A 354 -6.32 -8.61 -8.34
N PHE A 355 -7.51 -8.07 -8.00
CA PHE A 355 -8.46 -7.54 -8.98
C PHE A 355 -7.86 -6.41 -9.83
N LEU A 356 -7.14 -5.47 -9.22
CA LEU A 356 -6.47 -4.35 -9.90
C LEU A 356 -5.23 -4.76 -10.71
N SER A 357 -4.67 -5.95 -10.44
CA SER A 357 -3.54 -6.48 -11.21
C SER A 357 -3.96 -6.94 -12.61
N ASP A 358 -5.24 -7.20 -12.84
CA ASP A 358 -5.77 -7.47 -14.17
C ASP A 358 -5.72 -6.21 -15.04
N LYS A 359 -5.15 -6.35 -16.25
CA LYS A 359 -5.03 -5.27 -17.23
C LYS A 359 -6.38 -4.71 -17.68
N ASN A 360 -7.46 -5.46 -17.53
CA ASN A 360 -8.81 -5.05 -17.90
C ASN A 360 -9.46 -4.10 -16.86
N ASN A 361 -8.85 -3.95 -15.68
CA ASN A 361 -9.44 -3.24 -14.53
C ASN A 361 -8.77 -1.89 -14.23
N LYS A 362 -8.11 -1.28 -15.21
CA LYS A 362 -7.38 0.01 -15.06
C LYS A 362 -8.27 1.22 -14.76
N GLU A 363 -9.57 1.08 -14.99
CA GLU A 363 -10.58 2.08 -14.70
C GLU A 363 -11.00 2.10 -13.22
N PHE A 364 -10.55 1.14 -12.42
CA PHE A 364 -10.84 1.10 -10.98
C PHE A 364 -9.61 1.54 -10.18
N GLU A 365 -9.86 2.14 -9.04
CA GLU A 365 -8.82 2.59 -8.11
C GLU A 365 -9.14 2.15 -6.68
N MET A 366 -8.10 1.78 -5.93
CA MET A 366 -8.22 1.52 -4.50
C MET A 366 -8.36 2.86 -3.77
N GLY A 367 -9.48 3.01 -3.09
CA GLY A 367 -9.84 4.18 -2.31
C GLY A 367 -9.24 4.23 -0.92
N GLU A 368 -9.99 4.85 -0.01
CA GLU A 368 -9.63 4.96 1.40
C GLU A 368 -9.42 3.57 2.05
N ARG A 369 -8.37 3.47 2.88
CA ARG A 369 -8.13 2.31 3.72
C ARG A 369 -8.93 2.44 5.00
N LEU A 370 -9.96 1.62 5.14
CA LEU A 370 -10.99 1.75 6.18
C LEU A 370 -10.59 1.09 7.49
N TYR A 371 -9.83 -0.01 7.41
CA TYR A 371 -9.45 -0.78 8.59
C TYR A 371 -8.12 -1.49 8.34
N LYS A 372 -7.22 -1.49 9.32
CA LYS A 372 -5.97 -2.26 9.26
C LYS A 372 -6.13 -3.50 10.11
N THR A 373 -6.09 -4.68 9.49
CA THR A 373 -6.08 -5.95 10.22
C THR A 373 -4.64 -6.38 10.50
N PRO A 374 -4.39 -7.24 11.51
CA PRO A 374 -3.07 -7.82 11.75
C PRO A 374 -2.56 -8.64 10.55
N GLY A 375 -3.48 -9.29 9.82
CA GLY A 375 -3.17 -10.05 8.61
C GLY A 375 -3.97 -11.34 8.48
N LEU A 376 -3.53 -12.16 7.54
CA LEU A 376 -3.99 -13.55 7.36
C LEU A 376 -3.10 -14.47 8.19
N ALA A 377 -3.72 -15.39 8.93
CA ALA A 377 -3.03 -16.33 9.80
C ALA A 377 -3.75 -17.68 9.84
N PHE A 378 -3.04 -18.71 10.30
CA PHE A 378 -3.63 -20.02 10.55
C PHE A 378 -4.24 -20.04 11.95
N VAL A 379 -5.27 -20.87 12.12
CA VAL A 379 -6.00 -21.01 13.39
C VAL A 379 -5.60 -22.33 14.04
N SER A 380 -5.36 -22.33 15.34
CA SER A 380 -5.13 -23.56 16.08
C SER A 380 -5.96 -23.60 17.37
N SER A 381 -6.50 -24.78 17.68
CA SER A 381 -7.11 -25.07 18.98
C SER A 381 -6.08 -25.53 20.03
N LEU A 382 -4.86 -25.87 19.59
CA LEU A 382 -3.78 -26.31 20.44
C LEU A 382 -2.70 -25.24 20.53
N LEU A 383 -2.21 -25.02 21.74
CA LEU A 383 -0.92 -24.40 22.01
C LEU A 383 0.17 -25.20 21.26
N LEU A 384 0.44 -24.84 20.00
CA LEU A 384 1.70 -25.18 19.29
C LEU A 384 2.89 -24.40 19.88
N TYR A 385 2.75 -23.92 21.12
CA TYR A 385 3.66 -22.99 21.79
C TYR A 385 4.68 -23.70 22.69
N SER A 386 4.67 -25.03 22.80
CA SER A 386 5.62 -25.74 23.71
C SER A 386 6.83 -26.38 23.03
N SER A 387 7.05 -26.19 21.72
CA SER A 387 8.18 -26.82 21.00
C SER A 387 8.97 -25.88 20.10
N VAL A 388 8.81 -24.56 20.26
CA VAL A 388 9.64 -23.55 19.60
C VAL A 388 10.20 -22.60 20.65
N GLN A 389 11.05 -23.15 21.50
CA GLN A 389 12.04 -22.46 22.32
C GLN A 389 13.27 -23.36 22.37
#